data_AF-A0A7W0Q8Q0-F1
#
_entry.id   AF-A0A7W0Q8Q0-F1
#
_cell.length_a   1.000
_cell.length_b   1.000
_cell.length_c   1.000
_cell.angle_alpha   90.00
_cell.angle_beta   90.00
_cell.angle_gamma   90.00
#
_symmetry.space_group_name_H-M   'P 1'
#
loop_
_entity.id
_entity.type
_entity.pdbx_description
1 polymer ?
#
loop_
_entity_poly.entity_id
_entity_poly.type
_entity_poly.pdbx_seq_one_letter_code
_entity_poly.pdbx_strand_id
1 'polypeptide(L)'
;MKLLAAPLLICLAVQLVAFPGPAFADTPPSTTAPTTSDARLVPVIRDGVFVGLKVYAIRAGGRFDQPTAKFHAGDTIEQIDGVAVTTDAGTRALHDKVVEGRGDATITIKRAGKPVTLHSKAR
;
A
#
# COMPACT_ATOMS: atom_id res chain seq x y z
N MET A 1 -21.43 -75.39 -30.11
CA MET A 1 -21.08 -75.96 -28.79
C MET A 1 -20.90 -74.80 -27.83
N LYS A 2 -21.65 -74.81 -26.71
CA LYS A 2 -21.67 -73.77 -25.67
C LYS A 2 -20.43 -73.92 -24.77
N LEU A 3 -19.64 -72.86 -24.60
CA LEU A 3 -18.72 -72.64 -23.47
C LEU A 3 -18.94 -71.20 -23.01
N LEU A 4 -19.79 -70.97 -21.99
CA LEU A 4 -19.52 -70.91 -20.55
C LEU A 4 -18.58 -69.77 -20.12
N ALA A 5 -19.17 -68.88 -19.32
CA ALA A 5 -18.64 -67.64 -18.78
C ALA A 5 -17.64 -67.85 -17.63
N ALA A 6 -16.76 -66.86 -17.45
CA ALA A 6 -16.16 -66.54 -16.15
C ALA A 6 -15.89 -65.02 -16.10
N PRO A 7 -16.55 -64.24 -15.23
CA PRO A 7 -16.16 -62.86 -14.98
C PRO A 7 -15.06 -62.83 -13.91
N LEU A 8 -13.89 -62.31 -14.30
CA LEU A 8 -12.74 -62.09 -13.44
C LEU A 8 -13.07 -60.91 -12.50
N LEU A 9 -13.32 -61.21 -11.23
CA LEU A 9 -13.61 -60.25 -10.18
C LEU A 9 -12.30 -59.54 -9.77
N ILE A 10 -12.08 -58.34 -10.30
CA ILE A 10 -10.94 -57.48 -9.93
C ILE A 10 -11.32 -56.72 -8.65
N CYS A 11 -10.86 -57.22 -7.49
CA CYS A 11 -10.93 -56.52 -6.22
C CYS A 11 -9.94 -55.33 -6.22
N LEU A 12 -10.44 -54.14 -6.54
CA LEU A 12 -9.71 -52.88 -6.38
C LEU A 12 -9.71 -52.48 -4.89
N ALA A 13 -8.64 -52.82 -4.19
CA ALA A 13 -8.41 -52.37 -2.82
C ALA A 13 -8.00 -50.89 -2.83
N VAL A 14 -8.98 -50.00 -2.61
CA VAL A 14 -8.75 -48.57 -2.36
C VAL A 14 -8.17 -48.42 -0.96
N GLN A 15 -6.86 -48.23 -0.85
CA GLN A 15 -6.24 -47.87 0.43
C GLN A 15 -6.47 -46.39 0.70
N LEU A 16 -7.25 -46.12 1.75
CA LEU A 16 -7.55 -44.80 2.27
C LEU A 16 -6.33 -44.29 3.04
N VAL A 17 -5.47 -43.51 2.38
CA VAL A 17 -4.35 -42.83 3.05
C VAL A 17 -4.94 -41.61 3.77
N ALA A 18 -4.97 -41.67 5.10
CA ALA A 18 -5.38 -40.55 5.95
C ALA A 18 -4.32 -39.44 5.88
N PHE A 19 -4.62 -38.36 5.16
CA PHE A 19 -3.80 -37.15 5.18
C PHE A 19 -4.07 -36.36 6.47
N PRO A 20 -3.06 -36.00 7.27
CA PRO A 20 -3.23 -35.06 8.36
C PRO A 20 -3.61 -33.70 7.76
N GLY A 21 -4.83 -33.23 8.06
CA GLY A 21 -5.30 -31.92 7.61
C GLY A 21 -4.43 -30.80 8.20
N PRO A 22 -4.17 -29.71 7.46
CA PRO A 22 -3.49 -28.56 8.02
C PRO A 22 -4.34 -27.99 9.16
N ALA A 23 -3.76 -27.95 10.36
CA ALA A 23 -4.31 -27.19 11.47
C ALA A 23 -4.20 -25.70 11.10
N PHE A 24 -5.33 -25.07 10.79
CA PHE A 24 -5.41 -23.62 10.70
C PHE A 24 -5.16 -23.07 12.10
N ALA A 25 -3.96 -22.57 12.34
CA ALA A 25 -3.68 -21.79 13.54
C ALA A 25 -4.58 -20.55 13.50
N ASP A 26 -5.52 -20.47 14.44
CA ASP A 26 -6.31 -19.27 14.74
C ASP A 26 -5.36 -18.13 15.09
N THR A 27 -4.89 -17.43 14.05
CA THR A 27 -4.09 -16.24 14.24
C THR A 27 -5.08 -15.14 14.62
N PRO A 28 -5.02 -14.59 15.85
CA PRO A 28 -5.96 -13.54 16.24
C PRO A 28 -5.84 -12.39 15.24
N PRO A 29 -6.97 -11.78 14.80
CA PRO A 29 -6.89 -10.64 13.90
C PRO A 29 -6.09 -9.56 14.60
N SER A 30 -4.91 -9.26 14.07
CA SER A 30 -4.10 -8.12 14.49
C SER A 30 -4.96 -6.88 14.34
N THR A 31 -5.58 -6.45 15.43
CA THR A 31 -6.33 -5.20 15.53
C THR A 31 -5.30 -4.09 15.64
N THR A 32 -4.54 -3.88 14.57
CA THR A 32 -3.76 -2.67 14.41
C THR A 32 -4.79 -1.57 14.15
N ALA A 33 -5.13 -0.81 15.19
CA ALA A 33 -5.94 0.40 15.03
C ALA A 33 -5.32 1.20 13.87
N PRO A 34 -6.10 1.59 12.85
CA PRO A 34 -5.54 2.31 11.72
C PRO A 34 -4.85 3.55 12.27
N THR A 35 -3.54 3.62 12.12
CA THR A 35 -2.76 4.80 12.46
C THR A 35 -3.34 5.93 11.63
N THR A 36 -4.12 6.80 12.28
CA THR A 36 -4.88 7.84 11.59
C THR A 36 -3.89 8.76 10.89
N SER A 37 -3.67 8.53 9.60
CA SER A 37 -2.71 9.28 8.79
C SER A 37 -3.00 10.78 8.90
N ASP A 38 -1.97 11.58 9.16
CA ASP A 38 -2.08 13.04 9.37
C ASP A 38 -2.65 13.79 8.15
N ALA A 39 -2.65 13.15 6.99
CA ALA A 39 -3.35 13.61 5.81
C ALA A 39 -3.95 12.43 5.03
N ARG A 40 -5.04 12.71 4.33
CA ARG A 40 -5.59 11.82 3.31
C ARG A 40 -4.94 12.18 1.97
N LEU A 41 -4.17 11.24 1.45
CA LEU A 41 -3.52 11.34 0.15
C LEU A 41 -4.30 10.51 -0.86
N VAL A 42 -4.51 11.05 -2.05
CA VAL A 42 -5.24 10.38 -3.14
C VAL A 42 -4.34 10.31 -4.36
N PRO A 43 -4.20 9.13 -4.99
CA PRO A 43 -3.41 9.00 -6.21
C PRO A 43 -4.00 9.85 -7.34
N VAL A 44 -3.13 10.59 -8.02
CA VAL A 44 -3.47 11.34 -9.23
C VAL A 44 -3.01 10.52 -10.43
N ILE A 45 -3.99 10.08 -11.23
CA ILE A 45 -3.75 9.39 -12.49
C ILE A 45 -4.17 10.36 -13.61
N ARG A 46 -3.29 10.61 -14.57
CA ARG A 46 -3.60 11.36 -15.80
C ARG A 46 -3.24 10.52 -16.99
N ASP A 47 -4.15 10.39 -17.94
CA ASP A 47 -3.94 9.62 -19.17
C ASP A 47 -3.49 8.17 -18.91
N GLY A 48 -4.00 7.57 -17.83
CA GLY A 48 -3.63 6.21 -17.39
C GLY A 48 -2.29 6.11 -16.66
N VAL A 49 -1.56 7.22 -16.47
CA VAL A 49 -0.25 7.26 -15.82
C VAL A 49 -0.39 7.84 -14.42
N PHE A 50 0.22 7.19 -13.43
CA PHE A 50 0.33 7.74 -12.08
C PHE A 50 1.29 8.94 -12.09
N VAL A 51 0.80 10.11 -11.68
CA VAL A 51 1.55 11.38 -11.71
C VAL A 51 2.07 11.77 -10.32
N GLY A 52 1.38 11.35 -9.25
CA GLY A 52 1.74 11.69 -7.88
C GLY A 52 0.56 11.57 -6.91
N LEU A 53 0.70 12.18 -5.74
CA LEU A 53 -0.30 12.09 -4.66
C LEU A 53 -0.89 13.44 -4.33
N LYS A 54 -2.21 13.60 -4.47
CA LYS A 54 -2.92 14.82 -4.10
C LYS A 54 -3.30 14.78 -2.63
N VAL A 55 -2.99 15.87 -1.92
CA VAL A 55 -3.44 16.11 -0.56
C VAL A 55 -4.94 16.43 -0.62
N TYR A 56 -5.79 15.49 -0.21
CA TYR A 56 -7.23 15.66 -0.22
C TYR A 56 -7.73 16.35 1.04
N ALA A 57 -7.26 15.90 2.20
CA ALA A 57 -7.60 16.47 3.49
C ALA A 57 -6.38 16.42 4.42
N ILE A 58 -6.25 17.44 5.27
CA ILE A 58 -5.20 17.53 6.28
C ILE A 58 -5.88 17.48 7.65
N ARG A 59 -5.35 16.66 8.56
CA ARG A 59 -5.79 16.61 9.95
C ARG A 59 -5.22 17.84 10.69
N ALA A 60 -6.10 18.60 11.34
CA ALA A 60 -5.69 19.73 12.16
C ALA A 60 -4.69 19.30 13.25
N GLY A 61 -3.60 20.04 13.40
CA GLY A 61 -2.51 19.74 14.32
C GLY A 61 -1.60 18.57 13.90
N GLY A 62 -1.86 17.92 12.77
CA GLY A 62 -0.99 16.89 12.20
C GLY A 62 0.25 17.48 11.53
N ARG A 63 1.19 16.63 11.10
CA ARG A 63 2.45 17.07 10.47
C ARG A 63 2.24 17.93 9.22
N PHE A 64 1.24 17.61 8.41
CA PHE A 64 0.90 18.36 7.20
C PHE A 64 0.30 19.74 7.48
N ASP A 65 -0.29 19.94 8.67
CA ASP A 65 -0.87 21.21 9.12
C ASP A 65 0.17 22.13 9.77
N GLN A 66 1.39 21.62 10.01
CA GLN A 66 2.41 22.43 10.66
C GLN A 66 2.82 23.61 9.79
N PRO A 67 3.02 24.81 10.40
CA PRO A 67 3.41 26.01 9.67
C PRO A 67 4.77 25.89 8.97
N THR A 68 5.60 24.92 9.39
CA THR A 68 6.86 24.55 8.74
C THR A 68 6.65 23.80 7.45
N ALA A 69 5.66 22.90 7.38
CA ALA A 69 5.40 22.04 6.24
C ALA A 69 4.63 22.77 5.11
N LYS A 70 3.75 23.72 5.46
CA LYS A 70 3.00 24.59 4.52
C LYS A 70 2.22 23.85 3.42
N PHE A 71 1.75 22.63 3.69
CA PHE A 71 0.86 21.92 2.77
C PHE A 71 -0.54 22.53 2.82
N HIS A 72 -1.24 22.47 1.69
CA HIS A 72 -2.64 22.83 1.58
C HIS A 72 -3.42 21.69 0.92
N ALA A 73 -4.71 21.59 1.28
CA ALA A 73 -5.62 20.72 0.55
C ALA A 73 -5.67 21.15 -0.92
N GLY A 74 -5.52 20.17 -1.83
CA GLY A 74 -5.44 20.39 -3.26
C GLY A 74 -4.03 20.31 -3.85
N ASP A 75 -2.98 20.39 -3.04
CA ASP A 75 -1.60 20.25 -3.50
C ASP A 75 -1.35 18.84 -4.05
N THR A 76 -0.56 18.73 -5.11
CA THR A 76 -0.13 17.43 -5.66
C THR A 76 1.36 17.23 -5.42
N ILE A 77 1.76 16.19 -4.72
CA ILE A 77 3.14 15.84 -4.47
C ILE A 77 3.68 15.09 -5.69
N GLU A 78 4.69 15.65 -6.34
CA GLU A 78 5.30 15.06 -7.54
C GLU A 78 6.67 14.43 -7.22
N GLN A 79 7.46 15.05 -6.36
CA GLN A 79 8.81 14.57 -6.00
C GLN A 79 9.16 14.79 -4.54
N ILE A 80 10.07 13.96 -4.03
CA ILE A 80 10.65 14.04 -2.69
C ILE A 80 12.14 13.77 -2.79
N ASP A 81 12.94 14.72 -2.33
CA ASP A 81 14.40 14.73 -2.44
C ASP A 81 14.91 14.48 -3.87
N GLY A 82 14.19 15.03 -4.84
CA GLY A 82 14.47 14.84 -6.28
C GLY A 82 14.01 13.49 -6.85
N VAL A 83 13.46 12.59 -6.03
CA VAL A 83 12.91 11.31 -6.48
C VAL A 83 11.43 11.46 -6.78
N ALA A 84 11.01 11.03 -7.97
CA ALA A 84 9.60 11.05 -8.35
C ALA A 84 8.78 10.08 -7.49
N VAL A 85 7.65 10.57 -6.97
CA VAL A 85 6.70 9.76 -6.17
C VAL A 85 6.10 8.62 -7.00
N THR A 86 6.20 8.68 -8.32
CA THR A 86 5.74 7.63 -9.24
C THR A 86 6.54 6.33 -9.14
N THR A 87 7.73 6.39 -8.55
CA THR A 87 8.57 5.22 -8.30
C THR A 87 8.27 4.62 -6.92
N ASP A 88 8.49 3.31 -6.76
CA ASP A 88 8.36 2.63 -5.46
C ASP A 88 9.27 3.27 -4.40
N ALA A 89 10.52 3.59 -4.79
CA ALA A 89 11.46 4.31 -3.94
C ALA A 89 10.93 5.68 -3.48
N GLY A 90 10.30 6.45 -4.38
CA GLY A 90 9.72 7.76 -4.05
C GLY A 90 8.48 7.64 -3.15
N THR A 91 7.65 6.62 -3.37
CA THR A 91 6.48 6.35 -2.51
C THR A 91 6.91 5.96 -1.09
N ARG A 92 7.95 5.11 -0.97
CA ARG A 92 8.52 4.74 0.31
C ARG A 92 9.18 5.92 1.02
N ALA A 93 9.94 6.74 0.29
CA ALA A 93 10.53 7.97 0.83
C ALA A 93 9.45 8.95 1.33
N LEU A 94 8.32 9.08 0.62
CA LEU A 94 7.19 9.88 1.09
C LEU A 94 6.66 9.37 2.42
N HIS A 95 6.44 8.06 2.51
CA HIS A 95 5.94 7.45 3.72
C HIS A 95 6.91 7.69 4.89
N ASP A 96 8.19 7.35 4.73
CA ASP A 96 9.16 7.43 5.82
C ASP A 96 9.42 8.88 6.25
N LYS A 97 9.53 9.82 5.31
CA LYS A 97 9.89 11.20 5.62
C LYS A 97 8.71 12.07 6.01
N VAL A 98 7.57 11.90 5.36
CA VAL A 98 6.42 12.80 5.53
C VAL A 98 5.37 12.20 6.46
N VAL A 99 5.07 10.90 6.31
CA VAL A 99 4.10 10.22 7.18
C VAL A 99 4.76 9.85 8.51
N GLU A 100 5.93 9.22 8.50
CA GLU A 100 6.64 8.85 9.74
C GLU A 100 7.52 9.98 10.30
N GLY A 101 7.79 11.03 9.50
CA GLY A 101 8.53 12.21 9.96
C GLY A 101 10.03 11.96 10.15
N ARG A 102 10.60 10.96 9.46
CA ARG A 102 12.02 10.61 9.60
C ARG A 102 12.90 11.54 8.76
N GLY A 103 13.54 12.49 9.42
CA GLY A 103 14.55 13.36 8.82
C GLY A 103 13.98 14.50 7.97
N ASP A 104 14.89 15.37 7.53
CA ASP A 104 14.53 16.50 6.67
C ASP A 104 14.23 16.01 5.24
N ALA A 105 13.29 16.67 4.58
CA ALA A 105 12.90 16.36 3.20
C ALA A 105 12.66 17.63 2.40
N THR A 106 13.05 17.59 1.13
CA THR A 106 12.71 18.60 0.13
C THR A 106 11.62 18.05 -0.77
N ILE A 107 10.44 18.65 -0.73
CA ILE A 107 9.23 18.12 -1.37
C ILE A 107 8.82 19.07 -2.48
N THR A 108 8.79 18.58 -3.71
CA THR A 108 8.28 19.34 -4.86
C THR A 108 6.81 19.02 -5.04
N ILE A 109 5.97 20.03 -4.87
CA ILE A 109 4.53 19.95 -5.06
C ILE A 109 4.10 20.80 -6.26
N LYS A 110 2.91 20.50 -6.79
CA LYS A 110 2.20 21.31 -7.76
C LYS A 110 0.96 21.92 -7.10
N ARG A 111 0.98 23.24 -6.94
CA ARG A 111 -0.10 24.04 -6.36
C ARG A 111 -0.75 24.88 -7.43
N ALA A 112 -2.04 24.67 -7.68
CA ALA A 112 -2.79 25.36 -8.74
C ALA A 112 -2.05 25.34 -10.11
N GLY A 113 -1.37 24.23 -10.42
CA GLY A 113 -0.60 24.06 -11.65
C GLY A 113 0.84 24.60 -11.62
N LYS A 114 1.26 25.32 -10.58
CA LYS A 114 2.62 25.84 -10.43
C LYS A 114 3.47 24.93 -9.53
N PRO A 115 4.71 24.60 -9.91
CA PRO A 115 5.61 23.87 -9.03
C PRO A 115 6.03 24.77 -7.87
N VAL A 116 6.02 24.22 -6.65
CA VAL A 116 6.45 24.85 -5.41
C VAL A 116 7.31 23.85 -4.65
N THR A 117 8.46 24.30 -4.18
CA THR A 117 9.35 23.49 -3.35
C THR A 117 9.11 23.82 -1.88
N LEU A 118 8.88 22.78 -1.09
CA LEU A 118 8.68 22.85 0.34
C LEU A 118 9.84 22.15 1.04
N HIS A 119 10.25 22.68 2.18
CA HIS A 119 11.24 22.06 3.05
C HIS A 119 10.54 21.62 4.32
N SER A 120 10.42 20.31 4.55
CA SER A 120 9.96 19.79 5.82
C SER A 120 11.15 19.54 6.72
N LYS A 121 11.15 20.16 7.91
CA LYS A 121 12.13 19.88 8.95
C LYS A 121 11.62 18.76 9.85
N ALA A 122 12.44 17.75 10.12
CA ALA A 122 12.13 16.76 11.15
C ALA A 122 12.10 17.43 12.53
N ARG A 123 11.15 17.01 13.36
CA ARG A 123 11.06 17.41 14.76
C ARG A 123 11.72 16.38 15.65
#